data_AF-A0A8S3V0F6-F1
#
_entry.id   AF-A0A8S3V0F6-F1
#
_cell.length_a   1.000
_cell.length_b   1.000
_cell.length_c   1.000
_cell.angle_alpha   90.00
_cell.angle_beta   90.00
_cell.angle_gamma   90.00
#
_symmetry.space_group_name_H-M   'P 1'
#
loop_
_entity.id
_entity.type
_entity.pdbx_description
1 polymer ?
#
loop_
_entity_poly.entity_id
_entity_poly.type
_entity_poly.pdbx_seq_one_letter_code
_entity_poly.pdbx_strand_id
1 'polypeptide(L)'
;MTVDLKERNEASLAENNSLRQQLECANQEKQTLQTDLNRLKIKCNELESCSSQSETSDNEQSSHSVAKLQIAELKSALHMHKTLHENAKSEVLESEERITELEKEIEDLKSKPIIVKDDVDNVKENLEKQVDSLQQENLDKIESCDKLKCELEVKTVKLQKLLEDMDSLKQDKSKSEKSLKEMDSLSKTCKQHNSLIQEQDLKIKSFEKCDNEKQVLVEEVELIQSKCEKLEKEKSKLKTEIDGCKFQMEVSDREIKNLNQAISQQQKLICQQAEKIKELVQCDGSVTISHELDTLKSDLKIKSETLELHKDKLTKVENDLVRISNELNNKEQIIENLKENLNQFRENECLSPTSQSHCARKLRKEKLK
;
A
#
# COMPACT_ATOMS: atom_id res chain seq x y z
N MET A 1 55.66 -44.62 52.60
CA MET A 1 54.64 -45.47 53.26
C MET A 1 54.88 -46.97 53.12
N THR A 2 55.02 -47.56 51.92
CA THR A 2 55.33 -49.01 51.80
C THR A 2 56.76 -49.36 52.21
N VAL A 3 57.73 -48.46 51.99
CA VAL A 3 59.12 -48.65 52.42
C VAL A 3 59.25 -48.60 53.95
N ASP A 4 58.59 -47.65 54.61
CA ASP A 4 58.67 -47.46 56.07
C ASP A 4 58.04 -48.62 56.87
N LEU A 5 57.02 -49.29 56.33
CA LEU A 5 56.39 -50.45 56.98
C LEU A 5 57.26 -51.70 56.86
N LYS A 6 57.98 -51.86 55.75
CA LYS A 6 58.88 -52.99 55.55
C LYS A 6 60.07 -52.92 56.50
N GLU A 7 60.68 -51.74 56.62
CA GLU A 7 61.80 -51.51 57.54
C GLU A 7 61.39 -51.70 59.01
N ARG A 8 60.18 -51.25 59.40
CA ARG A 8 59.64 -51.50 60.75
C ARG A 8 59.37 -52.98 61.03
N ASN A 9 58.82 -53.71 60.07
CA ASN A 9 58.59 -55.15 60.22
C ASN A 9 59.91 -55.93 60.31
N GLU A 10 60.91 -55.58 59.49
CA GLU A 10 62.23 -56.20 59.53
C GLU A 10 62.94 -55.91 60.87
N ALA A 11 62.83 -54.68 61.40
CA ALA A 11 63.36 -54.31 62.72
C ALA A 11 62.66 -55.08 63.86
N SER A 12 61.33 -55.15 63.85
CA SER A 12 60.56 -55.90 64.86
C SER A 12 60.86 -57.41 64.82
N LEU A 13 61.05 -57.99 63.63
CA LEU A 13 61.45 -59.38 63.48
C LEU A 13 62.86 -59.63 64.04
N ALA A 14 63.80 -58.71 63.78
CA ALA A 14 65.15 -58.80 64.32
C ALA A 14 65.17 -58.72 65.86
N GLU A 15 64.37 -57.82 66.44
CA GLU A 15 64.19 -57.71 67.89
C GLU A 15 63.59 -58.99 68.49
N ASN A 16 62.54 -59.56 67.89
CA ASN A 16 61.92 -60.80 68.36
C ASN A 16 62.90 -61.99 68.32
N ASN A 17 63.67 -62.11 67.24
CA ASN A 17 64.71 -63.14 67.14
C ASN A 17 65.81 -62.96 68.19
N SER A 18 66.20 -61.71 68.48
CA SER A 18 67.17 -61.43 69.53
C SER A 18 66.64 -61.82 70.92
N LEU A 19 65.38 -61.48 71.23
CA LEU A 19 64.74 -61.88 72.49
C LEU A 19 64.61 -63.40 72.62
N ARG A 20 64.26 -64.11 71.55
CA ARG A 20 64.23 -65.59 71.53
C ARG A 20 65.59 -66.20 71.81
N GLN A 21 66.65 -65.64 71.22
CA GLN A 21 68.01 -66.11 71.46
C GLN A 21 68.45 -65.85 72.92
N GLN A 22 68.12 -64.68 73.47
CA GLN A 22 68.40 -64.37 74.88
C GLN A 22 67.67 -65.33 75.82
N LEU A 23 66.39 -65.63 75.55
CA LEU A 23 65.60 -66.60 76.32
C LEU A 23 66.21 -68.01 76.26
N GLU A 24 66.70 -68.43 75.09
CA GLU A 24 67.36 -69.72 74.94
C GLU A 24 68.66 -69.79 75.74
N CYS A 25 69.48 -68.73 75.69
CA CYS A 25 70.70 -68.63 76.52
C CYS A 25 70.37 -68.67 78.03
N ALA A 26 69.40 -67.88 78.49
CA ALA A 26 68.98 -67.87 79.89
C ALA A 26 68.47 -69.23 80.36
N ASN A 27 67.74 -69.97 79.50
CA ASN A 27 67.30 -71.32 79.81
C ASN A 27 68.46 -72.33 79.90
N GLN A 28 69.48 -72.23 79.05
CA GLN A 28 70.68 -73.06 79.14
C GLN A 28 71.48 -72.76 80.42
N GLU A 29 71.63 -71.49 80.79
CA GLU A 29 72.26 -71.09 82.04
C GLU A 29 71.49 -71.62 83.26
N LYS A 30 70.15 -71.49 83.26
CA LYS A 30 69.28 -72.06 84.29
C LYS A 30 69.47 -73.58 84.44
N GLN A 31 69.58 -74.33 83.34
CA GLN A 31 69.83 -75.77 83.36
C GLN A 31 71.22 -76.11 83.91
N THR A 32 72.24 -75.33 83.56
CA THR A 32 73.61 -75.49 84.06
C THR A 32 73.66 -75.23 85.56
N LEU A 33 73.11 -74.11 86.02
CA LEU A 33 73.02 -73.76 87.43
C LEU A 33 72.23 -74.81 88.22
N GLN A 34 71.15 -75.36 87.66
CA GLN A 34 70.39 -76.45 88.28
C GLN A 34 71.22 -77.73 88.43
N THR A 35 72.05 -78.05 87.43
CA THR A 35 72.95 -79.21 87.46
C THR A 35 74.04 -79.02 88.52
N ASP A 36 74.65 -77.85 88.59
CA ASP A 36 75.67 -77.51 89.59
C ASP A 36 75.09 -77.50 91.01
N LEU A 37 73.90 -76.94 91.20
CA LEU A 37 73.17 -76.97 92.46
C LEU A 37 72.96 -78.42 92.95
N ASN A 38 72.51 -79.31 92.06
CA ASN A 38 72.34 -80.72 92.37
C ASN A 38 73.67 -81.40 92.73
N ARG A 39 74.75 -81.10 91.99
CA ARG A 39 76.10 -81.63 92.26
C ARG A 39 76.65 -81.17 93.60
N LEU A 40 76.51 -79.88 93.93
CA LEU A 40 76.92 -79.31 95.23
C LEU A 40 76.13 -79.94 96.37
N LYS A 41 74.82 -80.15 96.19
CA LYS A 41 73.96 -80.82 97.17
C LYS A 41 74.43 -82.26 97.46
N ILE A 42 74.80 -83.01 96.42
CA ILE A 42 75.37 -84.36 96.58
C ILE A 42 76.69 -84.30 97.36
N LYS A 43 77.62 -83.42 96.98
CA LYS A 43 78.91 -83.26 97.69
C LYS A 43 78.74 -82.86 99.15
N CYS A 44 77.81 -81.96 99.47
CA CYS A 44 77.48 -81.59 100.84
C CYS A 44 77.04 -82.81 101.65
N ASN A 45 76.14 -83.64 101.09
CA ASN A 45 75.64 -84.84 101.76
C ASN A 45 76.75 -85.89 101.98
N GLU A 46 77.65 -86.06 101.00
CA GLU A 46 78.82 -86.95 101.12
C GLU A 46 79.75 -86.49 102.24
N LEU A 47 80.07 -85.20 102.30
CA LEU A 47 80.94 -84.63 103.34
C LEU A 47 80.30 -84.67 104.73
N GLU A 48 78.99 -84.39 104.85
CA GLU A 48 78.27 -84.55 106.12
C GLU A 48 78.29 -86.00 106.60
N SER A 49 78.22 -86.98 105.68
CA SER A 49 78.33 -88.41 105.99
C SER A 49 79.73 -88.80 106.46
N CYS A 50 80.79 -88.34 105.78
CA CYS A 50 82.18 -88.58 106.18
C CYS A 50 82.54 -87.90 107.50
N SER A 51 82.05 -86.68 107.73
CA SER A 51 82.24 -85.94 108.98
C SER A 51 81.59 -86.63 110.19
N SER A 52 80.62 -87.52 109.98
CA SER A 52 79.94 -88.28 111.03
C SER A 52 80.68 -89.57 111.40
N GLN A 53 81.77 -89.93 110.71
CA GLN A 53 82.52 -91.19 110.89
C GLN A 53 83.94 -91.01 111.47
N SER A 54 84.45 -89.79 111.60
CA SER A 54 85.79 -89.53 112.15
C SER A 54 85.71 -89.13 113.64
N GLU A 55 85.66 -90.11 114.53
CA GLU A 55 85.78 -89.91 115.98
C GLU A 55 86.96 -90.70 116.58
N THR A 56 88.16 -90.76 115.98
CA THR A 56 89.35 -91.26 116.73
C THR A 56 90.69 -90.84 116.11
N SER A 57 91.46 -89.97 116.80
CA SER A 57 92.92 -89.67 116.66
C SER A 57 93.26 -88.23 116.22
N ASP A 58 94.29 -87.63 116.85
CA ASP A 58 94.68 -86.21 116.72
C ASP A 58 95.08 -85.75 115.30
N ASN A 59 95.28 -86.68 114.35
CA ASN A 59 95.48 -86.36 112.92
C ASN A 59 94.16 -86.16 112.14
N GLU A 60 93.03 -86.65 112.67
CA GLU A 60 91.69 -86.48 112.11
C GLU A 60 91.09 -85.10 112.43
N GLN A 61 91.52 -84.46 113.52
CA GLN A 61 90.97 -83.17 113.96
C GLN A 61 91.29 -82.01 112.99
N SER A 62 92.47 -82.05 112.37
CA SER A 62 92.85 -81.13 111.29
C SER A 62 91.98 -81.35 110.04
N SER A 63 91.81 -82.62 109.64
CA SER A 63 90.97 -83.00 108.49
C SER A 63 89.50 -82.64 108.70
N HIS A 64 88.99 -82.78 109.93
CA HIS A 64 87.63 -82.39 110.31
C HIS A 64 87.42 -80.87 110.25
N SER A 65 88.42 -80.07 110.66
CA SER A 65 88.35 -78.62 110.55
C SER A 65 88.34 -78.14 109.09
N VAL A 66 89.11 -78.79 108.21
CA VAL A 66 89.11 -78.53 106.77
C VAL A 66 87.79 -78.94 106.13
N ALA A 67 87.25 -80.12 106.47
CA ALA A 67 85.95 -80.57 105.99
C ALA A 67 84.82 -79.62 106.40
N LYS A 68 84.86 -79.09 107.64
CA LYS A 68 83.87 -78.12 108.13
C LYS A 68 83.91 -76.78 107.38
N LEU A 69 85.11 -76.30 107.03
CA LEU A 69 85.28 -75.11 106.19
C LEU A 69 84.76 -75.35 104.77
N GLN A 70 85.08 -76.50 104.16
CA GLN A 70 84.56 -76.88 102.84
C GLN A 70 83.04 -76.98 102.83
N ILE A 71 82.43 -77.56 103.88
CA ILE A 71 80.96 -77.62 104.03
C ILE A 71 80.38 -76.20 104.12
N ALA A 72 80.99 -75.29 104.87
CA ALA A 72 80.53 -73.90 104.96
C ALA A 72 80.61 -73.17 103.61
N GLU A 73 81.72 -73.34 102.88
CA GLU A 73 81.89 -72.78 101.53
C GLU A 73 80.87 -73.34 100.54
N LEU A 74 80.65 -74.67 100.54
CA LEU A 74 79.65 -75.31 99.69
C LEU A 74 78.22 -74.87 100.03
N LYS A 75 77.89 -74.68 101.32
CA LYS A 75 76.58 -74.15 101.75
C LYS A 75 76.38 -72.70 101.26
N SER A 76 77.43 -71.89 101.33
CA SER A 76 77.40 -70.52 100.80
C SER A 76 77.22 -70.51 99.27
N ALA A 77 77.98 -71.33 98.54
CA ALA A 77 77.85 -71.48 97.09
C ALA A 77 76.44 -71.99 96.70
N LEU A 78 75.91 -72.97 97.43
CA LEU A 78 74.56 -73.50 97.22
C LEU A 78 73.49 -72.40 97.40
N HIS A 79 73.62 -71.56 98.41
CA HIS A 79 72.71 -70.44 98.62
C HIS A 79 72.77 -69.43 97.47
N MET A 80 73.98 -69.07 97.03
CA MET A 80 74.18 -68.17 95.89
C MET A 80 73.57 -68.74 94.60
N HIS A 81 73.82 -70.02 94.29
CA HIS A 81 73.25 -70.68 93.12
C HIS A 81 71.73 -70.75 93.17
N LYS A 82 71.13 -70.95 94.36
CA LYS A 82 69.67 -70.94 94.52
C LYS A 82 69.08 -69.57 94.21
N THR A 83 69.71 -68.50 94.68
CA THR A 83 69.29 -67.13 94.40
C THR A 83 69.41 -66.82 92.89
N LEU A 84 70.51 -67.19 92.26
CA LEU A 84 70.68 -67.02 90.80
C LEU A 84 69.62 -67.82 90.01
N HIS A 85 69.28 -69.02 90.46
CA HIS A 85 68.26 -69.84 89.81
C HIS A 85 66.86 -69.20 89.87
N GLU A 86 66.45 -68.68 91.03
CA GLU A 86 65.14 -68.00 91.13
C GLU A 86 65.09 -66.72 90.32
N ASN A 87 66.18 -65.93 90.28
CA ASN A 87 66.26 -64.74 89.43
C ASN A 87 66.13 -65.10 87.94
N ALA A 88 66.91 -66.09 87.46
CA ALA A 88 66.83 -66.56 86.08
C ALA A 88 65.43 -67.09 85.72
N LYS A 89 64.75 -67.75 86.68
CA LYS A 89 63.38 -68.22 86.49
C LYS A 89 62.38 -67.05 86.37
N SER A 90 62.55 -65.98 87.15
CA SER A 90 61.74 -64.77 87.04
C SER A 90 61.96 -64.06 85.69
N GLU A 91 63.20 -63.93 85.23
CA GLU A 91 63.53 -63.33 83.92
C GLU A 91 62.93 -64.13 82.74
N VAL A 92 62.92 -65.47 82.85
CA VAL A 92 62.26 -66.34 81.86
C VAL A 92 60.75 -66.09 81.81
N LEU A 93 60.08 -65.98 82.96
CA LEU A 93 58.63 -65.72 83.01
C LEU A 93 58.27 -64.35 82.42
N GLU A 94 59.05 -63.31 82.75
CA GLU A 94 58.86 -61.96 82.18
C GLU A 94 59.04 -61.97 80.66
N SER A 95 60.03 -62.72 80.17
CA SER A 95 60.27 -62.89 78.73
C SER A 95 59.11 -63.63 78.04
N GLU A 96 58.55 -64.68 78.65
CA GLU A 96 57.40 -65.43 78.12
C GLU A 96 56.14 -64.55 78.02
N GLU A 97 55.87 -63.72 79.03
CA GLU A 97 54.76 -62.76 79.02
C GLU A 97 54.94 -61.74 77.88
N ARG A 98 56.14 -61.19 77.71
CA ARG A 98 56.44 -60.22 76.65
C ARG A 98 56.30 -60.84 75.26
N ILE A 99 56.71 -62.09 75.06
CA ILE A 99 56.52 -62.82 73.80
C ILE A 99 55.03 -62.95 73.49
N THR A 100 54.21 -63.32 74.47
CA THR A 100 52.77 -63.49 74.29
C THR A 100 52.07 -62.18 73.90
N GLU A 101 52.48 -61.06 74.51
CA GLU A 101 51.95 -59.72 74.16
C GLU A 101 52.33 -59.33 72.72
N LEU A 102 53.59 -59.52 72.34
CA LEU A 102 54.08 -59.24 70.98
C LEU A 102 53.37 -60.11 69.92
N GLU A 103 53.08 -61.37 70.23
CA GLU A 103 52.32 -62.25 69.32
C GLU A 103 50.90 -61.72 69.06
N LYS A 104 50.25 -61.17 70.09
CA LYS A 104 48.93 -60.54 69.95
C LYS A 104 48.99 -59.25 69.12
N GLU A 105 49.99 -58.40 69.34
CA GLU A 105 50.21 -57.19 68.54
C GLU A 105 50.48 -57.53 67.07
N ILE A 106 51.27 -58.56 66.80
CA ILE A 106 51.55 -59.06 65.44
C ILE A 106 50.25 -59.50 64.76
N GLU A 107 49.37 -60.21 65.45
CA GLU A 107 48.12 -60.69 64.85
C GLU A 107 47.14 -59.54 64.56
N ASP A 108 47.03 -58.54 65.45
CA ASP A 108 46.27 -57.31 65.19
C ASP A 108 46.84 -56.57 63.97
N LEU A 109 48.16 -56.42 63.89
CA LEU A 109 48.84 -55.77 62.77
C LEU A 109 48.69 -56.53 61.44
N LYS A 110 48.55 -57.87 61.45
CA LYS A 110 48.27 -58.64 60.23
C LYS A 110 46.86 -58.41 59.70
N SER A 111 45.89 -58.16 60.57
CA SER A 111 44.49 -57.95 60.17
C SER A 111 44.25 -56.57 59.55
N LYS A 112 44.98 -55.53 60.01
CA LYS A 112 44.82 -54.14 59.54
C LYS A 112 45.01 -53.96 58.03
N PRO A 113 46.04 -54.52 57.36
CA PRO A 113 46.20 -54.44 55.90
C PRO A 113 45.04 -55.04 55.12
N ILE A 114 44.37 -56.06 55.65
CA ILE A 114 43.22 -56.71 54.99
C ILE A 114 42.04 -55.73 54.97
N ILE A 115 41.71 -55.16 56.14
CA ILE A 115 40.64 -54.17 56.29
C ILE A 115 40.90 -52.95 55.40
N VAL A 116 42.12 -52.41 55.43
CA VAL A 116 42.51 -51.26 54.60
C VAL A 116 42.41 -51.59 53.12
N LYS A 117 42.76 -52.81 52.71
CA LYS A 117 42.64 -53.25 51.32
C LYS A 117 41.17 -53.32 50.89
N ASP A 118 40.32 -53.92 51.69
CA ASP A 118 38.88 -54.04 51.41
C ASP A 118 38.22 -52.65 51.33
N ASP A 119 38.59 -51.73 52.22
CA ASP A 119 38.14 -50.34 52.18
C ASP A 119 38.60 -49.62 50.92
N VAL A 120 39.86 -49.80 50.50
CA VAL A 120 40.41 -49.21 49.27
C VAL A 120 39.70 -49.77 48.03
N ASP A 121 39.46 -51.08 47.97
CA ASP A 121 38.77 -51.71 46.86
C ASP A 121 37.31 -51.23 46.78
N ASN A 122 36.61 -51.10 47.90
CA ASN A 122 35.26 -50.54 47.97
C ASN A 122 35.22 -49.05 47.57
N VAL A 123 36.17 -48.24 48.03
CA VAL A 123 36.28 -46.83 47.61
C VAL A 123 36.54 -46.73 46.12
N LYS A 124 37.41 -47.59 45.57
CA LYS A 124 37.71 -47.63 44.15
C LYS A 124 36.47 -47.99 43.32
N GLU A 125 35.73 -49.02 43.70
CA GLU A 125 34.49 -49.43 43.00
C GLU A 125 33.44 -48.30 43.03
N ASN A 126 33.28 -47.63 44.18
CA ASN A 126 32.34 -46.52 44.30
C ASN A 126 32.77 -45.29 43.47
N LEU A 127 34.06 -45.00 43.39
CA LEU A 127 34.59 -43.95 42.53
C LEU A 127 34.39 -44.27 41.06
N GLU A 128 34.65 -45.51 40.63
CA GLU A 128 34.40 -45.94 39.25
C GLU A 128 32.91 -45.77 38.88
N LYS A 129 31.99 -46.23 39.73
CA LYS A 129 30.53 -46.03 39.53
C LYS A 129 30.14 -44.54 39.46
N GLN A 130 30.72 -43.70 40.32
CA GLN A 130 30.46 -42.25 40.27
C GLN A 130 30.98 -41.62 38.99
N VAL A 131 32.19 -42.01 38.54
CA VAL A 131 32.78 -41.54 37.29
C VAL A 131 31.90 -41.95 36.11
N ASP A 132 31.48 -43.21 36.03
CA ASP A 132 30.61 -43.70 34.97
C ASP A 132 29.26 -42.98 34.96
N SER A 133 28.66 -42.75 36.13
CA SER A 133 27.41 -42.00 36.27
C SER A 133 27.56 -40.55 35.79
N LEU A 134 28.66 -39.87 36.15
CA LEU A 134 28.93 -38.49 35.73
C LEU A 134 29.25 -38.41 34.24
N GLN A 135 29.96 -39.41 33.69
CA GLN A 135 30.23 -39.51 32.26
C GLN A 135 28.93 -39.69 31.47
N GLN A 136 28.02 -40.54 31.93
CA GLN A 136 26.72 -40.74 31.29
C GLN A 136 25.86 -39.46 31.37
N GLU A 137 25.78 -38.81 32.53
CA GLU A 137 25.05 -37.55 32.68
C GLU A 137 25.59 -36.47 31.73
N ASN A 138 26.92 -36.38 31.58
CA ASN A 138 27.55 -35.45 30.66
C ASN A 138 27.26 -35.80 29.19
N LEU A 139 27.22 -37.10 28.84
CA LEU A 139 26.88 -37.54 27.50
C LEU A 139 25.44 -37.16 27.13
N ASP A 140 24.49 -37.40 28.04
CA ASP A 140 23.07 -37.03 27.86
C ASP A 140 22.90 -35.50 27.69
N LYS A 141 23.67 -34.70 28.45
CA LYS A 141 23.69 -33.24 28.30
C LYS A 141 24.26 -32.80 26.95
N ILE A 142 25.31 -33.46 26.46
CA ILE A 142 25.90 -33.16 25.15
C ILE A 142 24.89 -33.47 24.04
N GLU A 143 24.22 -34.63 24.10
CA GLU A 143 23.20 -35.02 23.12
C GLU A 143 22.02 -34.03 23.12
N SER A 144 21.57 -33.59 24.31
CA SER A 144 20.55 -32.54 24.42
C SER A 144 21.02 -31.21 23.82
N CYS A 145 22.30 -30.83 23.98
CA CYS A 145 22.84 -29.62 23.38
C CYS A 145 22.89 -29.71 21.85
N ASP A 146 23.28 -30.85 21.29
CA ASP A 146 23.31 -31.07 19.85
C ASP A 146 21.91 -30.99 19.23
N LYS A 147 20.89 -31.53 19.91
CA LYS A 147 19.49 -31.40 19.49
C LYS A 147 19.05 -29.93 19.46
N LEU A 148 19.35 -29.15 20.50
CA LEU A 148 19.05 -27.72 20.55
C LEU A 148 19.78 -26.94 19.45
N LYS A 149 21.02 -27.30 19.16
CA LYS A 149 21.80 -26.72 18.05
C LYS A 149 21.13 -26.96 16.70
N CYS A 150 20.67 -28.18 16.43
CA CYS A 150 19.95 -28.51 15.21
C CYS A 150 18.63 -27.72 15.09
N GLU A 151 17.87 -27.58 16.18
CA GLU A 151 16.66 -26.75 16.21
C GLU A 151 16.97 -25.26 15.92
N LEU A 152 18.09 -24.76 16.43
CA LEU A 152 18.53 -23.38 16.22
C LEU A 152 18.97 -23.13 14.77
N GLU A 153 19.66 -24.08 14.15
CA GLU A 153 20.02 -24.02 12.72
C GLU A 153 18.78 -23.99 11.83
N VAL A 154 17.78 -24.84 12.10
CA VAL A 154 16.50 -24.83 11.36
C VAL A 154 15.77 -23.49 11.52
N LYS A 155 15.74 -22.92 12.74
CA LYS A 155 15.14 -21.60 12.98
C LYS A 155 15.89 -20.49 12.23
N THR A 156 17.21 -20.57 12.17
CA THR A 156 18.06 -19.60 11.46
C THR A 156 17.76 -19.60 9.97
N VAL A 157 17.66 -20.77 9.33
CA VAL A 157 17.30 -20.89 7.92
C VAL A 157 15.90 -20.32 7.64
N LYS A 158 14.91 -20.59 8.51
CA LYS A 158 13.56 -20.02 8.39
C LYS A 158 13.56 -18.49 8.48
N LEU A 159 14.37 -17.93 9.38
CA LEU A 159 14.48 -16.49 9.59
C LEU A 159 15.15 -15.81 8.38
N GLN A 160 16.16 -16.44 7.79
CA GLN A 160 16.81 -15.96 6.57
C GLN A 160 15.83 -15.91 5.39
N LYS A 161 15.01 -16.95 5.20
CA LYS A 161 13.96 -16.97 4.18
C LYS A 161 12.92 -15.86 4.37
N LEU A 162 12.48 -15.62 5.61
CA LEU A 162 11.55 -14.52 5.92
C LEU A 162 12.17 -13.15 5.59
N LEU A 163 13.48 -12.99 5.75
CA LEU A 163 14.20 -11.77 5.39
C LEU A 163 14.17 -11.53 3.87
N GLU A 164 14.41 -12.58 3.08
CA GLU A 164 14.35 -12.56 1.61
C GLU A 164 12.93 -12.23 1.11
N ASP A 165 11.91 -12.81 1.74
CA ASP A 165 10.49 -12.51 1.46
C ASP A 165 10.17 -11.04 1.77
N MET A 166 10.68 -10.50 2.88
CA MET A 166 10.51 -9.10 3.26
C MET A 166 11.13 -8.12 2.24
N ASP A 167 12.31 -8.42 1.72
CA ASP A 167 12.96 -7.58 0.73
C ASP A 167 12.26 -7.63 -0.62
N SER A 168 11.73 -8.80 -1.01
CA SER A 168 10.86 -8.95 -2.18
C SER A 168 9.60 -8.09 -2.05
N LEU A 169 8.95 -8.10 -0.89
CA LEU A 169 7.77 -7.26 -0.61
C LEU A 169 8.08 -5.76 -0.63
N LYS A 170 9.25 -5.33 -0.14
CA LYS A 170 9.68 -3.92 -0.27
C LYS A 170 9.84 -3.51 -1.73
N GLN A 171 10.39 -4.41 -2.56
CA GLN A 171 10.53 -4.15 -3.99
C GLN A 171 9.15 -3.99 -4.65
N ASP A 172 8.20 -4.89 -4.35
CA ASP A 172 6.85 -4.81 -4.91
C ASP A 172 6.05 -3.61 -4.41
N LYS A 173 6.24 -3.19 -3.15
CA LYS A 173 5.70 -1.93 -2.64
C LYS A 173 6.21 -0.74 -3.46
N SER A 174 7.51 -0.69 -3.76
CA SER A 174 8.09 0.39 -4.57
C SER A 174 7.53 0.44 -6.00
N LYS A 175 7.24 -0.72 -6.61
CA LYS A 175 6.57 -0.80 -7.93
C LYS A 175 5.14 -0.28 -7.84
N SER A 176 4.41 -0.71 -6.81
CA SER A 176 3.03 -0.31 -6.54
C SER A 176 2.90 1.21 -6.35
N GLU A 177 3.83 1.83 -5.61
CA GLU A 177 3.88 3.27 -5.40
C GLU A 177 4.15 4.06 -6.70
N LYS A 178 4.95 3.51 -7.63
CA LYS A 178 5.14 4.11 -8.96
C LYS A 178 3.84 4.08 -9.76
N SER A 179 3.17 2.93 -9.82
CA SER A 179 1.87 2.79 -10.51
C SER A 179 0.80 3.69 -9.91
N LEU A 180 0.79 3.90 -8.59
CA LEU A 180 -0.15 4.82 -7.94
C LEU A 180 0.09 6.28 -8.37
N LYS A 181 1.36 6.72 -8.44
CA LYS A 181 1.71 8.06 -8.93
C LYS A 181 1.30 8.26 -10.39
N GLU A 182 1.43 7.23 -11.22
CA GLU A 182 0.95 7.24 -12.61
C GLU A 182 -0.58 7.38 -12.67
N MET A 183 -1.31 6.60 -11.88
CA MET A 183 -2.78 6.71 -11.77
C MET A 183 -3.24 8.09 -11.30
N ASP A 184 -2.57 8.70 -10.32
CA ASP A 184 -2.87 10.06 -9.87
C ASP A 184 -2.65 11.11 -10.97
N SER A 185 -1.58 10.94 -11.76
CA SER A 185 -1.32 11.82 -12.91
C SER A 185 -2.38 11.67 -14.00
N LEU A 186 -2.82 10.45 -14.30
CA LEU A 186 -3.93 10.18 -15.25
C LEU A 186 -5.26 10.75 -14.75
N SER A 187 -5.56 10.62 -13.45
CA SER A 187 -6.76 11.18 -12.83
C SER A 187 -6.81 12.71 -12.97
N LYS A 188 -5.68 13.41 -12.79
CA LYS A 188 -5.59 14.86 -13.04
C LYS A 188 -5.87 15.20 -14.50
N THR A 189 -5.32 14.45 -15.44
CA THR A 189 -5.55 14.63 -16.88
C THR A 189 -7.01 14.39 -17.26
N CYS A 190 -7.65 13.35 -16.71
CA CYS A 190 -9.09 13.10 -16.91
C CYS A 190 -9.96 14.24 -16.38
N LYS A 191 -9.63 14.80 -15.21
CA LYS A 191 -10.34 15.97 -14.68
C LYS A 191 -10.23 17.17 -15.62
N GLN A 192 -9.05 17.44 -16.17
CA GLN A 192 -8.85 18.49 -17.18
C GLN A 192 -9.69 18.24 -18.44
N HIS A 193 -9.71 17.00 -18.94
CA HIS A 193 -10.50 16.63 -20.11
C HIS A 193 -12.01 16.83 -19.88
N ASN A 194 -12.53 16.45 -18.71
CA ASN A 194 -13.94 16.66 -18.37
C ASN A 194 -14.31 18.15 -18.33
N SER A 195 -13.44 19.01 -17.81
CA SER A 195 -13.69 20.46 -17.88
C SER A 195 -13.71 21.01 -19.32
N LEU A 196 -12.87 20.49 -20.21
CA LEU A 196 -12.90 20.85 -21.64
C LEU A 196 -14.17 20.38 -22.33
N ILE A 197 -14.64 19.16 -22.03
CA ILE A 197 -15.90 18.63 -22.56
C ILE A 197 -17.07 19.51 -22.13
N GLN A 198 -17.15 19.90 -20.85
CA GLN A 198 -18.18 20.82 -20.36
C GLN A 198 -18.16 22.18 -21.08
N GLU A 199 -16.97 22.71 -21.38
CA GLU A 199 -16.84 23.94 -22.16
C GLU A 199 -17.35 23.78 -23.60
N GLN A 200 -17.08 22.63 -24.22
CA GLN A 200 -17.57 22.32 -25.57
C GLN A 200 -19.09 22.12 -25.59
N ASP A 201 -19.68 21.46 -24.60
CA ASP A 201 -21.15 21.31 -24.48
C ASP A 201 -21.85 22.68 -24.38
N LEU A 202 -21.26 23.62 -23.63
CA LEU A 202 -21.77 25.00 -23.55
C LEU A 202 -21.70 25.72 -24.90
N LYS A 203 -20.65 25.47 -25.70
CA LYS A 203 -20.54 26.01 -27.07
C LYS A 203 -21.59 25.39 -27.99
N ILE A 204 -21.83 24.08 -27.91
CA ILE A 204 -22.85 23.39 -28.72
C ILE A 204 -24.25 23.95 -28.41
N LYS A 205 -24.60 24.13 -27.13
CA LYS A 205 -25.88 24.75 -26.74
C LYS A 205 -26.06 26.17 -27.28
N SER A 206 -24.97 26.91 -27.50
CA SER A 206 -25.04 28.23 -28.12
C SER A 206 -25.33 28.17 -29.64
N PHE A 207 -24.94 27.08 -30.31
CA PHE A 207 -25.29 26.84 -31.71
C PHE A 207 -26.76 26.43 -31.90
N GLU A 208 -27.33 25.64 -30.98
CA GLU A 208 -28.77 25.31 -31.02
C GLU A 208 -29.66 26.57 -30.95
N LYS A 209 -29.21 27.60 -30.23
CA LYS A 209 -29.89 28.90 -30.22
C LYS A 209 -29.83 29.61 -31.57
N CYS A 210 -28.71 29.47 -32.30
CA CYS A 210 -28.54 30.04 -33.63
C CYS A 210 -29.47 29.38 -34.67
N ASP A 211 -29.70 28.06 -34.55
CA ASP A 211 -30.64 27.35 -35.42
C ASP A 211 -32.10 27.80 -35.20
N ASN A 212 -32.49 28.08 -33.95
CA ASN A 212 -33.80 28.64 -33.64
C ASN A 212 -33.98 30.06 -34.24
N GLU A 213 -32.95 30.90 -34.17
CA GLU A 213 -32.96 32.24 -34.76
C GLU A 213 -33.04 32.18 -36.31
N LYS A 214 -32.35 31.20 -36.92
CA LYS A 214 -32.45 30.94 -38.37
C LYS A 214 -33.85 30.51 -38.79
N GLN A 215 -34.53 29.68 -37.99
CA GLN A 215 -35.88 29.22 -38.33
C GLN A 215 -36.91 30.36 -38.28
N VAL A 216 -36.79 31.28 -37.32
CA VAL A 216 -37.62 32.50 -37.28
C VAL A 216 -37.41 33.36 -38.52
N LEU A 217 -36.16 33.54 -38.97
CA LEU A 217 -35.87 34.31 -40.19
C LEU A 217 -36.45 33.64 -41.45
N VAL A 218 -36.45 32.31 -41.53
CA VAL A 218 -37.07 31.58 -42.65
C VAL A 218 -38.58 31.84 -42.71
N GLU A 219 -39.26 31.79 -41.57
CA GLU A 219 -40.71 32.09 -41.49
C GLU A 219 -41.02 33.54 -41.91
N GLU A 220 -40.16 34.50 -41.54
CA GLU A 220 -40.31 35.91 -41.95
C GLU A 220 -40.12 36.09 -43.47
N VAL A 221 -39.14 35.41 -44.06
CA VAL A 221 -38.90 35.45 -45.52
C VAL A 221 -40.08 34.87 -46.30
N GLU A 222 -40.63 33.73 -45.86
CA GLU A 222 -41.81 33.12 -46.48
C GLU A 222 -43.03 34.06 -46.43
N LEU A 223 -43.23 34.76 -45.31
CA LEU A 223 -44.29 35.75 -45.16
C LEU A 223 -44.12 36.94 -46.12
N ILE A 224 -42.90 37.46 -46.25
CA ILE A 224 -42.59 38.55 -47.18
C ILE A 224 -42.82 38.11 -48.63
N GLN A 225 -42.40 36.90 -48.99
CA GLN A 225 -42.57 36.36 -50.33
C GLN A 225 -44.05 36.23 -50.70
N SER A 226 -44.89 35.72 -49.79
CA SER A 226 -46.34 35.66 -49.98
C SER A 226 -46.98 37.05 -50.20
N LYS A 227 -46.48 38.09 -49.51
CA LYS A 227 -46.94 39.48 -49.71
C LYS A 227 -46.54 40.02 -51.10
N CYS A 228 -45.32 39.75 -51.55
CA CYS A 228 -44.85 40.15 -52.88
C CYS A 228 -45.71 39.53 -54.00
N GLU A 229 -46.03 38.24 -53.90
CA GLU A 229 -46.89 37.56 -54.89
C GLU A 229 -48.30 38.16 -54.96
N LYS A 230 -48.87 38.58 -53.82
CA LYS A 230 -50.17 39.28 -53.80
C LYS A 230 -50.08 40.62 -54.51
N LEU A 231 -49.03 41.39 -54.26
CA LEU A 231 -48.82 42.70 -54.89
C LEU A 231 -48.60 42.58 -56.40
N GLU A 232 -47.91 41.54 -56.89
CA GLU A 232 -47.78 41.30 -58.34
C GLU A 232 -49.11 40.96 -59.01
N LYS A 233 -49.98 40.19 -58.33
CA LYS A 233 -51.34 39.94 -58.80
C LYS A 233 -52.17 41.22 -58.87
N GLU A 234 -52.06 42.11 -57.89
CA GLU A 234 -52.75 43.40 -57.94
C GLU A 234 -52.21 44.31 -59.06
N LYS A 235 -50.88 44.34 -59.24
CA LYS A 235 -50.23 45.10 -60.32
C LYS A 235 -50.72 44.65 -61.70
N SER A 236 -50.81 43.35 -61.95
CA SER A 236 -51.31 42.82 -63.24
C SER A 236 -52.78 43.15 -63.47
N LYS A 237 -53.62 43.10 -62.42
CA LYS A 237 -55.02 43.52 -62.48
C LYS A 237 -55.14 45.00 -62.86
N LEU A 238 -54.45 45.89 -62.14
CA LEU A 238 -54.45 47.33 -62.42
C LEU A 238 -53.94 47.64 -63.83
N LYS A 239 -52.92 46.92 -64.30
CA LYS A 239 -52.41 47.09 -65.66
C LYS A 239 -53.48 46.81 -66.72
N THR A 240 -54.28 45.77 -66.50
CA THR A 240 -55.39 45.39 -67.40
C THR A 240 -56.49 46.47 -67.39
N GLU A 241 -56.79 47.05 -66.23
CA GLU A 241 -57.76 48.15 -66.10
C GLU A 241 -57.28 49.43 -66.81
N ILE A 242 -55.99 49.77 -66.69
CA ILE A 242 -55.38 50.91 -67.39
C ILE A 242 -55.44 50.72 -68.90
N ASP A 243 -55.08 49.53 -69.40
CA ASP A 243 -55.13 49.26 -70.84
C ASP A 243 -56.58 49.32 -71.37
N GLY A 244 -57.56 48.90 -70.57
CA GLY A 244 -58.99 49.08 -70.87
C GLY A 244 -59.42 50.55 -70.94
N CYS A 245 -58.99 51.38 -69.99
CA CYS A 245 -59.24 52.83 -70.01
C CYS A 245 -58.61 53.50 -71.24
N LYS A 246 -57.37 53.09 -71.58
CA LYS A 246 -56.66 53.60 -72.76
C LYS A 246 -57.41 53.27 -74.05
N PHE A 247 -57.94 52.04 -74.18
CA PHE A 247 -58.77 51.66 -75.31
C PHE A 247 -60.05 52.49 -75.39
N GLN A 248 -60.73 52.76 -74.26
CA GLN A 248 -61.90 53.62 -74.23
C GLN A 248 -61.58 55.05 -74.67
N MET A 249 -60.45 55.61 -74.22
CA MET A 249 -59.99 56.92 -74.69
C MET A 249 -59.76 56.95 -76.20
N GLU A 250 -59.12 55.93 -76.78
CA GLU A 250 -58.89 55.84 -78.23
C GLU A 250 -60.19 55.71 -79.04
N VAL A 251 -61.25 55.12 -78.46
CA VAL A 251 -62.59 55.08 -79.05
C VAL A 251 -63.22 56.47 -79.00
N SER A 252 -63.19 57.13 -77.84
CA SER A 252 -63.72 58.49 -77.69
C SER A 252 -63.00 59.50 -78.59
N ASP A 253 -61.68 59.42 -78.75
CA ASP A 253 -60.93 60.27 -79.68
C ASP A 253 -61.37 60.10 -81.14
N ARG A 254 -61.70 58.86 -81.54
CA ARG A 254 -62.25 58.57 -82.87
C ARG A 254 -63.66 59.15 -83.03
N GLU A 255 -64.51 58.99 -82.03
CA GLU A 255 -65.85 59.57 -82.03
C GLU A 255 -65.80 61.10 -82.10
N ILE A 256 -64.91 61.74 -81.33
CA ILE A 256 -64.68 63.19 -81.37
C ILE A 256 -64.21 63.63 -82.76
N LYS A 257 -63.26 62.91 -83.39
CA LYS A 257 -62.84 63.21 -84.77
C LYS A 257 -64.00 63.10 -85.77
N ASN A 258 -64.81 62.05 -85.67
CA ASN A 258 -65.97 61.84 -86.53
C ASN A 258 -67.01 62.95 -86.33
N LEU A 259 -67.31 63.33 -85.09
CA LEU A 259 -68.21 64.43 -84.76
C LEU A 259 -67.68 65.76 -85.29
N ASN A 260 -66.39 66.05 -85.12
CA ASN A 260 -65.76 67.26 -85.67
C ASN A 260 -65.84 67.30 -87.20
N GLN A 261 -65.67 66.17 -87.87
CA GLN A 261 -65.84 66.07 -89.33
C GLN A 261 -67.29 66.32 -89.74
N ALA A 262 -68.27 65.74 -89.03
CA ALA A 262 -69.69 65.97 -89.27
C ALA A 262 -70.09 67.43 -89.04
N ILE A 263 -69.57 68.07 -87.98
CA ILE A 263 -69.76 69.49 -87.70
C ILE A 263 -69.19 70.33 -88.85
N SER A 264 -67.97 70.03 -89.31
CA SER A 264 -67.36 70.75 -90.44
C SER A 264 -68.17 70.61 -91.73
N GLN A 265 -68.74 69.43 -92.00
CA GLN A 265 -69.65 69.22 -93.13
C GLN A 265 -70.96 70.00 -92.97
N GLN A 266 -71.56 70.02 -91.78
CA GLN A 266 -72.74 70.83 -91.52
C GLN A 266 -72.46 72.32 -91.65
N GLN A 267 -71.31 72.81 -91.18
CA GLN A 267 -70.90 74.20 -91.35
C GLN A 267 -70.78 74.57 -92.83
N LYS A 268 -70.22 73.70 -93.67
CA LYS A 268 -70.19 73.91 -95.13
C LYS A 268 -71.60 74.01 -95.74
N LEU A 269 -72.50 73.11 -95.36
CA LEU A 269 -73.90 73.13 -95.79
C LEU A 269 -74.62 74.42 -95.35
N ILE A 270 -74.41 74.87 -94.11
CA ILE A 270 -74.97 76.11 -93.59
C ILE A 270 -74.44 77.31 -94.38
N CYS A 271 -73.13 77.36 -94.70
CA CYS A 271 -72.58 78.43 -95.53
C CYS A 271 -73.19 78.44 -96.94
N GLN A 272 -73.37 77.26 -97.56
CA GLN A 272 -74.03 77.15 -98.87
C GLN A 272 -75.52 77.56 -98.83
N GLN A 273 -76.22 77.22 -97.75
CA GLN A 273 -77.61 77.66 -97.53
C GLN A 273 -77.68 79.16 -97.27
N ALA A 274 -76.74 79.73 -96.51
CA ALA A 274 -76.65 81.18 -96.30
C ALA A 274 -76.35 81.93 -97.60
N GLU A 275 -75.52 81.38 -98.49
CA GLU A 275 -75.31 81.91 -99.85
C GLU A 275 -76.59 81.82 -100.70
N LYS A 276 -77.31 80.69 -100.69
CA LYS A 276 -78.61 80.57 -101.37
C LYS A 276 -79.67 81.53 -100.83
N ILE A 277 -79.73 81.73 -99.51
CA ILE A 277 -80.62 82.71 -98.89
C ILE A 277 -80.21 84.12 -99.30
N LYS A 278 -78.91 84.41 -99.39
CA LYS A 278 -78.40 85.70 -99.88
C LYS A 278 -78.75 85.95 -101.35
N GLU A 279 -78.75 84.90 -102.19
CA GLU A 279 -79.25 84.96 -103.58
C GLU A 279 -80.78 85.15 -103.63
N LEU A 280 -81.54 84.45 -102.78
CA LEU A 280 -83.01 84.57 -102.70
C LEU A 280 -83.46 85.93 -102.16
N VAL A 281 -82.69 86.58 -101.30
CA VAL A 281 -82.98 87.93 -100.75
C VAL A 281 -82.70 89.05 -101.77
N GLN A 282 -82.01 88.77 -102.89
CA GLN A 282 -81.83 89.72 -104.01
C GLN A 282 -82.96 89.66 -105.07
N CYS A 283 -83.88 88.71 -104.97
CA CYS A 283 -85.06 88.62 -105.81
C CYS A 283 -86.31 88.95 -104.97
N ASP A 284 -87.14 89.85 -105.51
CA ASP A 284 -88.31 90.45 -104.86
C ASP A 284 -89.21 89.51 -104.04
N GLY A 285 -89.71 90.05 -102.91
CA GLY A 285 -91.10 89.85 -102.51
C GLY A 285 -91.41 88.73 -101.50
N SER A 286 -91.15 89.02 -100.23
CA SER A 286 -92.18 89.06 -99.16
C SER A 286 -93.27 87.98 -99.16
N VAL A 287 -93.13 87.00 -98.24
CA VAL A 287 -94.10 86.58 -97.18
C VAL A 287 -93.86 85.12 -96.74
N THR A 288 -93.21 84.27 -97.55
CA THR A 288 -93.01 82.83 -97.22
C THR A 288 -91.72 82.51 -96.44
N ILE A 289 -90.95 83.53 -95.99
CA ILE A 289 -89.64 83.36 -95.33
C ILE A 289 -89.78 83.21 -93.79
N SER A 290 -90.88 83.67 -93.19
CA SER A 290 -91.02 83.68 -91.72
C SER A 290 -91.09 82.27 -91.10
N HIS A 291 -91.76 81.32 -91.76
CA HIS A 291 -91.98 80.00 -91.17
C HIS A 291 -90.74 79.10 -91.24
N GLU A 292 -89.96 79.19 -92.33
CA GLU A 292 -88.69 78.48 -92.45
C GLU A 292 -87.62 79.05 -91.50
N LEU A 293 -87.64 80.37 -91.27
CA LEU A 293 -86.75 81.01 -90.31
C LEU A 293 -87.02 80.57 -88.86
N ASP A 294 -88.30 80.47 -88.47
CA ASP A 294 -88.68 79.98 -87.14
C ASP A 294 -88.33 78.50 -86.95
N THR A 295 -88.47 77.68 -88.00
CA THR A 295 -88.08 76.26 -87.99
C THR A 295 -86.56 76.12 -87.82
N LEU A 296 -85.76 76.89 -88.59
CA LEU A 296 -84.31 76.91 -88.46
C LEU A 296 -83.85 77.40 -87.08
N LYS A 297 -84.55 78.37 -86.49
CA LYS A 297 -84.24 78.91 -85.16
C LYS A 297 -84.52 77.88 -84.05
N SER A 298 -85.58 77.09 -84.19
CA SER A 298 -85.86 75.94 -83.32
C SER A 298 -84.78 74.87 -83.44
N ASP A 299 -84.40 74.49 -84.66
CA ASP A 299 -83.34 73.49 -84.90
C ASP A 299 -81.97 73.94 -84.37
N LEU A 300 -81.62 75.22 -84.53
CA LEU A 300 -80.41 75.80 -83.94
C LEU A 300 -80.43 75.77 -82.42
N LYS A 301 -81.59 76.02 -81.80
CA LYS A 301 -81.75 75.95 -80.35
C LYS A 301 -81.57 74.52 -79.83
N ILE A 302 -82.20 73.52 -80.46
CA ILE A 302 -82.03 72.11 -80.09
C ILE A 302 -80.57 71.67 -80.25
N LYS A 303 -79.90 72.07 -81.35
CA LYS A 303 -78.48 71.76 -81.56
C LYS A 303 -77.58 72.46 -80.54
N SER A 304 -77.88 73.71 -80.16
CA SER A 304 -77.18 74.44 -79.10
C SER A 304 -77.31 73.74 -77.74
N GLU A 305 -78.51 73.33 -77.35
CA GLU A 305 -78.75 72.61 -76.10
C GLU A 305 -78.06 71.23 -76.10
N THR A 306 -78.05 70.55 -77.25
CA THR A 306 -77.33 69.28 -77.42
C THR A 306 -75.82 69.48 -77.30
N LEU A 307 -75.26 70.58 -77.81
CA LEU A 307 -73.83 70.89 -77.70
C LEU A 307 -73.43 71.15 -76.23
N GLU A 308 -74.24 71.90 -75.49
CA GLU A 308 -73.98 72.18 -74.06
C GLU A 308 -73.97 70.89 -73.23
N LEU A 309 -74.91 69.97 -73.51
CA LEU A 309 -74.94 68.65 -72.85
C LEU A 309 -73.68 67.82 -73.13
N HIS A 310 -73.12 67.88 -74.35
CA HIS A 310 -71.88 67.17 -74.68
C HIS A 310 -70.67 67.79 -73.99
N LYS A 311 -70.66 69.13 -73.83
CA LYS A 311 -69.61 69.85 -73.12
C LYS A 311 -69.57 69.44 -71.65
N ASP A 312 -70.73 69.36 -71.00
CA ASP A 312 -70.83 68.89 -69.60
C ASP A 312 -70.29 67.46 -69.42
N LYS A 313 -70.64 66.55 -70.35
CA LYS A 313 -70.12 65.18 -70.36
C LYS A 313 -68.60 65.14 -70.52
N LEU A 314 -68.03 65.99 -71.37
CA LEU A 314 -66.58 66.07 -71.58
C LEU A 314 -65.86 66.52 -70.30
N THR A 315 -66.34 67.58 -69.65
CA THR A 315 -65.77 68.04 -68.36
C THR A 315 -65.81 66.96 -67.27
N LYS A 316 -66.85 66.10 -67.27
CA LYS A 316 -66.92 64.98 -66.32
C LYS A 316 -65.82 63.95 -66.58
N VAL A 317 -65.59 63.59 -67.85
CA VAL A 317 -64.52 62.64 -68.24
C VAL A 317 -63.14 63.20 -67.91
N GLU A 318 -62.89 64.49 -68.16
CA GLU A 318 -61.62 65.14 -67.81
C GLU A 318 -61.34 65.08 -66.30
N ASN A 319 -62.35 65.34 -65.46
CA ASN A 319 -62.21 65.25 -64.01
C ASN A 319 -61.93 63.82 -63.53
N ASP A 320 -62.59 62.82 -64.11
CA ASP A 320 -62.35 61.41 -63.77
C ASP A 320 -60.92 60.97 -64.15
N LEU A 321 -60.38 61.43 -65.29
CA LEU A 321 -58.99 61.16 -65.69
C LEU A 321 -57.96 61.76 -64.74
N VAL A 322 -58.16 63.00 -64.29
CA VAL A 322 -57.28 63.63 -63.29
C VAL A 322 -57.26 62.83 -61.99
N ARG A 323 -58.43 62.33 -61.54
CA ARG A 323 -58.52 61.51 -60.33
C ARG A 323 -57.73 60.20 -60.47
N ILE A 324 -57.91 59.48 -61.58
CA ILE A 324 -57.20 58.23 -61.86
C ILE A 324 -55.69 58.45 -61.92
N SER A 325 -55.24 59.54 -62.56
CA SER A 325 -53.81 59.88 -62.67
C SER A 325 -53.16 60.08 -61.29
N ASN A 326 -53.84 60.78 -60.38
CA ASN A 326 -53.35 61.01 -59.02
C ASN A 326 -53.28 59.71 -58.20
N GLU A 327 -54.27 58.82 -58.32
CA GLU A 327 -54.27 57.51 -57.66
C GLU A 327 -53.12 56.61 -58.16
N LEU A 328 -52.81 56.66 -59.46
CA LEU A 328 -51.68 55.94 -60.04
C LEU A 328 -50.34 56.40 -59.45
N ASN A 329 -50.12 57.71 -59.42
CA ASN A 329 -48.86 58.31 -58.93
C ASN A 329 -48.61 57.95 -57.45
N ASN A 330 -49.64 57.97 -56.61
CA ASN A 330 -49.53 57.55 -55.21
C ASN A 330 -49.11 56.08 -55.06
N LYS A 331 -49.64 55.18 -55.90
CA LYS A 331 -49.29 53.75 -55.86
C LYS A 331 -47.86 53.50 -56.34
N GLU A 332 -47.39 54.23 -57.35
CA GLU A 332 -46.00 54.14 -57.83
C GLU A 332 -45.00 54.53 -56.72
N GLN A 333 -45.30 55.57 -55.95
CA GLN A 333 -44.44 56.00 -54.85
C GLN A 333 -44.37 54.98 -53.71
N ILE A 334 -45.47 54.29 -53.39
CA ILE A 334 -45.48 53.19 -52.41
C ILE A 334 -44.59 52.03 -52.88
N ILE A 335 -44.65 51.67 -54.17
CA ILE A 335 -43.83 50.60 -54.73
C ILE A 335 -42.34 50.95 -54.62
N GLU A 336 -41.96 52.19 -54.89
CA GLU A 336 -40.55 52.59 -54.85
C GLU A 336 -39.99 52.56 -53.42
N ASN A 337 -40.76 53.03 -52.44
CA ASN A 337 -40.39 52.92 -51.02
C ASN A 337 -40.21 51.46 -50.57
N LEU A 338 -41.05 50.54 -51.06
CA LEU A 338 -40.92 49.12 -50.74
C LEU A 338 -39.66 48.49 -51.35
N LYS A 339 -39.28 48.89 -52.57
CA LYS A 339 -38.03 48.42 -53.20
C LYS A 339 -36.80 48.91 -52.43
N GLU A 340 -36.81 50.17 -51.98
CA GLU A 340 -35.70 50.75 -51.22
C GLU A 340 -35.50 50.00 -49.89
N ASN A 341 -36.59 49.70 -49.17
CA ASN A 341 -36.55 48.89 -47.95
C ASN A 341 -36.01 47.47 -48.20
N LEU A 342 -36.39 46.83 -49.31
CA LEU A 342 -35.89 45.51 -49.70
C LEU A 342 -34.39 45.52 -50.00
N ASN A 343 -33.90 46.56 -50.66
CA ASN A 343 -32.48 46.71 -50.96
C ASN A 343 -31.65 46.94 -49.68
N GLN A 344 -32.13 47.77 -48.76
CA GLN A 344 -31.49 47.94 -47.45
C GLN A 344 -31.41 46.63 -46.66
N PHE A 345 -32.43 45.78 -46.76
CA PHE A 345 -32.41 44.46 -46.11
C PHE A 345 -31.34 43.54 -46.72
N ARG A 346 -31.24 43.49 -48.06
CA ARG A 346 -30.22 42.68 -48.77
C ARG A 346 -28.79 43.16 -48.51
N GLU A 347 -28.57 44.47 -48.43
CA GLU A 347 -27.24 45.03 -48.14
C GLU A 347 -26.80 44.71 -46.70
N ASN A 348 -27.74 44.62 -45.76
CA ASN A 348 -27.46 44.19 -44.39
C ASN A 348 -27.18 42.69 -44.26
N GLU A 349 -27.73 41.84 -45.14
CA GLU A 349 -27.42 40.39 -45.19
C GLU A 349 -26.07 40.07 -45.84
N CYS A 350 -25.47 40.97 -46.63
CA CYS A 350 -24.18 40.74 -47.30
C CYS A 350 -22.94 41.07 -46.45
N LEU A 351 -23.10 41.49 -45.19
CA LEU A 351 -21.96 41.71 -44.29
C LEU A 351 -21.39 40.36 -43.83
N SER A 352 -20.13 40.10 -44.20
CA SER A 352 -19.47 38.81 -44.02
C SER A 352 -19.50 38.31 -42.56
N PRO A 353 -19.49 36.97 -42.34
CA PRO A 353 -19.60 36.36 -41.01
C PRO A 353 -18.54 36.83 -40.00
N THR A 354 -17.44 37.41 -40.45
CA THR A 354 -16.37 37.93 -39.60
C THR A 354 -16.70 39.28 -38.95
N SER A 355 -17.68 40.03 -39.45
CA SER A 355 -18.04 41.37 -38.94
C SER A 355 -19.23 41.38 -37.97
N GLN A 356 -20.07 40.34 -37.94
CA GLN A 356 -21.18 40.21 -36.98
C GLN A 356 -20.71 39.96 -35.54
N SER A 357 -19.53 39.36 -35.32
CA SER A 357 -18.99 39.17 -33.95
C SER A 357 -18.59 40.49 -33.27
N HIS A 358 -18.28 41.54 -34.05
CA HIS A 358 -17.86 42.82 -33.51
C HIS A 358 -19.04 43.75 -33.17
N CYS A 359 -20.18 43.61 -33.87
CA CYS A 359 -21.38 44.40 -33.60
C CYS A 359 -22.14 43.90 -32.35
N ALA A 360 -22.23 42.57 -32.15
CA ALA A 360 -22.83 42.00 -30.93
C ALA A 360 -22.06 42.36 -29.64
N ARG A 361 -20.75 42.65 -29.74
CA ARG A 361 -19.93 43.12 -28.60
C ARG A 361 -20.15 44.60 -28.25
N LYS A 362 -20.63 45.44 -29.18
CA LYS A 362 -20.85 46.87 -28.93
C LYS A 362 -22.22 47.14 -28.27
N LEU A 363 -23.26 46.42 -28.69
CA LEU A 363 -24.62 46.53 -28.11
C LEU A 363 -24.74 45.98 -26.67
N ARG A 364 -23.87 45.06 -26.24
CA ARG A 364 -23.83 44.62 -24.83
C ARG A 364 -23.16 45.61 -23.88
N LYS A 365 -22.38 46.59 -24.37
CA LYS A 365 -21.76 47.62 -23.50
C LYS A 365 -22.69 48.80 -23.20
N GLU A 366 -23.75 49.02 -23.97
CA GLU A 366 -24.72 50.11 -23.73
C GLU A 366 -25.93 49.70 -22.88
N LYS A 367 -26.21 48.40 -22.70
CA LYS A 367 -27.26 47.92 -21.76
C LYS A 367 -26.76 47.66 -20.32
N LEU A 368 -25.49 47.96 -20.05
CA LEU A 368 -24.85 47.83 -18.73
C LEU A 368 -24.42 49.20 -18.14
N LYS A 369 -24.90 50.29 -18.75
CA LYS A 369 -25.08 51.61 -18.12
C LYS A 369 -26.58 51.86 -18.03
#